data_AF-A0A0F9QGR5-F1
#
_entry.id   AF-A0A0F9QGR5-F1
#
_cell.length_a   1.000
_cell.length_b   1.000
_cell.length_c   1.000
_cell.angle_alpha   90.00
_cell.angle_beta   90.00
_cell.angle_gamma   90.00
#
_symmetry.space_group_name_H-M   'P 1'
#
loop_
_entity.id
_entity.type
_entity.pdbx_description
1 polymer ?
#
loop_
_entity_poly.entity_id
_entity_poly.type
_entity_poly.pdbx_seq_one_letter_code
_entity_poly.pdbx_strand_id
1 'polypeptide(L)'
;MHGHNWKLEVDVTATGLNEHGMGMDFKTIKTATRELAKTLDHRYLNDIPPFDTINPTAENIARYFYQKLSTTLNNDIAQVSGVTVWETDRACVKYSEDK
;
A
#
# COMPACT_ATOMS: atom_id res chain seq x y z
N MET A 1 -1.33 -15.38 19.16
CA MET A 1 -2.10 -14.84 18.02
C MET A 1 -2.74 -13.54 18.48
N HIS A 2 -2.59 -12.45 17.72
CA HIS A 2 -3.18 -11.14 18.02
C HIS A 2 -3.50 -10.42 16.71
N GLY A 3 -4.43 -9.48 16.76
CA GLY A 3 -4.79 -8.62 15.63
C GLY A 3 -4.52 -7.16 15.95
N HIS A 4 -4.45 -6.34 14.90
CA HIS A 4 -4.20 -4.90 14.99
C HIS A 4 -5.14 -4.13 14.06
N ASN A 5 -5.43 -2.89 14.44
CA ASN A 5 -6.10 -1.93 13.57
C ASN A 5 -5.04 -1.18 12.76
N TRP A 6 -4.65 -1.78 11.64
CA TRP A 6 -3.60 -1.23 10.79
C TRP A 6 -4.03 0.06 10.11
N LYS A 7 -3.11 1.03 10.00
CA LYS A 7 -3.27 2.20 9.14
C LYS A 7 -2.30 2.12 7.98
N LEU A 8 -2.77 2.49 6.79
CA LEU A 8 -2.01 2.51 5.55
C LEU A 8 -1.91 3.94 5.03
N GLU A 9 -0.69 4.34 4.69
CA GLU A 9 -0.37 5.56 3.96
C GLU A 9 0.33 5.17 2.66
N VAL A 10 -0.07 5.81 1.56
CA VAL A 10 0.46 5.53 0.22
C VAL A 10 0.99 6.82 -0.36
N ASP A 11 2.27 6.84 -0.66
CA ASP A 11 2.94 7.96 -1.31
C ASP A 11 2.96 7.75 -2.82
N VAL A 12 2.61 8.80 -3.57
CA VAL A 12 2.71 8.84 -5.03
C VAL A 12 3.54 10.04 -5.44
N THR A 13 4.56 9.81 -6.25
CA THR A 13 5.37 10.86 -6.86
C THR A 13 5.00 11.00 -8.33
N ALA A 14 4.76 12.24 -8.77
CA ALA A 14 4.44 12.56 -10.15
C ALA A 14 5.49 13.47 -10.78
N THR A 15 5.84 13.20 -12.04
CA THR A 15 6.78 13.99 -12.85
C THR A 15 6.08 14.98 -13.77
N GLY A 16 4.75 14.88 -13.87
CA GLY A 16 3.90 15.77 -14.64
C GLY A 16 2.48 15.79 -14.11
N LEU A 17 1.63 16.57 -14.77
CA LEU A 17 0.20 16.68 -14.47
C LEU A 17 -0.60 16.29 -15.71
N ASN A 18 -1.76 15.67 -15.51
CA ASN A 18 -2.71 15.38 -16.59
C ASN A 18 -3.45 16.65 -17.05
N GLU A 19 -4.39 16.49 -17.99
CA GLU A 19 -5.21 17.57 -18.54
C GLU A 19 -6.07 18.33 -17.50
N HIS A 20 -6.25 17.75 -16.31
CA HIS A 20 -6.94 18.36 -15.18
C HIS A 20 -6.00 18.98 -14.15
N GLY A 21 -4.69 19.03 -14.42
CA GLY A 21 -3.70 19.59 -13.49
C GLY A 21 -3.39 18.68 -12.29
N MET A 22 -3.62 17.37 -12.39
CA MET A 22 -3.36 16.41 -11.32
C MET A 22 -2.27 15.41 -11.70
N GLY A 23 -1.36 15.10 -10.77
CA GLY A 23 -0.42 13.99 -10.95
C GLY A 23 -1.14 12.64 -10.94
N MET A 24 -2.07 12.46 -10.00
CA MET A 24 -3.02 11.35 -9.96
C MET A 24 -4.25 11.77 -9.13
N ASP A 25 -5.43 11.32 -9.51
CA ASP A 25 -6.65 11.56 -8.73
C ASP A 25 -6.59 10.78 -7.39
N PHE A 26 -6.76 11.49 -6.27
CA PHE A 26 -6.80 10.89 -4.94
C PHE A 26 -7.90 9.82 -4.77
N LYS A 27 -9.02 9.94 -5.48
CA LYS A 27 -10.07 8.93 -5.50
C LYS A 27 -9.57 7.63 -6.13
N THR A 28 -8.74 7.70 -7.15
CA THR A 28 -8.11 6.54 -7.79
C THR A 28 -7.18 5.84 -6.80
N ILE A 29 -6.28 6.58 -6.16
CA ILE A 29 -5.37 6.05 -5.12
C ILE A 29 -6.18 5.39 -4.00
N LYS A 30 -7.16 6.11 -3.45
CA LYS A 30 -8.00 5.63 -2.34
C LYS A 30 -8.79 4.38 -2.69
N THR A 31 -9.32 4.30 -3.91
CA THR A 31 -10.09 3.14 -4.38
C THR A 31 -9.18 1.92 -4.48
N ALA A 32 -8.04 2.04 -5.17
CA ALA A 32 -7.10 0.93 -5.33
C ALA A 32 -6.59 0.41 -3.97
N THR A 33 -6.19 1.32 -3.07
CA THR A 33 -5.74 0.95 -1.72
C THR A 33 -6.82 0.24 -0.92
N ARG A 34 -8.08 0.70 -0.99
CA ARG A 34 -9.20 0.08 -0.28
C ARG A 34 -9.55 -1.29 -0.82
N GLU A 35 -9.62 -1.45 -2.14
CA GLU A 35 -9.91 -2.76 -2.75
C GLU A 35 -8.83 -3.79 -2.39
N LEU A 36 -7.55 -3.39 -2.40
CA LEU A 36 -6.48 -4.26 -1.94
C LEU A 36 -6.59 -4.56 -0.44
N ALA A 37 -6.85 -3.56 0.40
CA ALA A 37 -6.97 -3.75 1.84
C ALA A 37 -8.13 -4.69 2.23
N LYS A 38 -9.26 -4.64 1.51
CA LYS A 38 -10.39 -5.56 1.72
C LYS A 38 -10.03 -7.03 1.55
N THR A 39 -8.98 -7.35 0.80
CA THR A 39 -8.51 -8.75 0.66
C THR A 39 -7.93 -9.30 1.96
N LEU A 40 -7.50 -8.42 2.86
CA LEU A 40 -6.84 -8.76 4.14
C LEU A 40 -7.70 -8.38 5.36
N ASP A 41 -8.63 -7.44 5.19
CA ASP A 41 -9.46 -6.88 6.27
C ASP A 41 -10.35 -7.94 6.95
N HIS A 42 -10.43 -7.89 8.28
CA HIS A 42 -11.21 -8.83 9.12
C HIS A 42 -10.91 -10.32 8.86
N ARG A 43 -9.67 -10.67 8.50
CA ARG A 43 -9.25 -12.06 8.25
C ARG A 43 -8.00 -12.44 9.04
N TYR A 44 -7.76 -13.74 9.16
CA TYR A 44 -6.51 -14.27 9.67
C TYR A 44 -5.47 -14.29 8.55
N LEU A 45 -4.47 -13.40 8.62
CA LEU A 45 -3.52 -13.20 7.53
C LEU A 45 -2.72 -14.45 7.18
N ASN A 46 -2.41 -15.30 8.16
CA ASN A 46 -1.62 -16.53 7.92
C ASN A 46 -2.38 -17.60 7.10
N ASP A 47 -3.64 -17.38 6.74
CA ASP A 47 -4.40 -18.25 5.82
C ASP A 47 -4.51 -17.65 4.40
N ILE A 48 -3.88 -16.50 4.14
CA ILE A 48 -4.05 -15.74 2.90
C ILE A 48 -2.71 -15.61 2.18
N PRO A 49 -2.60 -16.02 0.90
CA PRO A 49 -1.41 -15.76 0.11
C PRO A 49 -1.11 -14.25 -0.03
N PRO A 50 0.15 -13.82 0.10
CA PRO A 50 1.37 -14.63 0.31
C PRO A 50 1.69 -14.93 1.79
N PHE A 51 0.90 -14.40 2.72
CA PHE A 51 1.16 -14.51 4.17
C PHE A 51 0.89 -15.90 4.76
N ASP A 52 0.37 -16.82 3.94
CA ASP A 52 0.34 -18.27 4.23
C ASP A 52 1.73 -18.92 4.20
N THR A 53 2.69 -18.26 3.55
CA THR A 53 4.06 -18.76 3.39
C THR A 53 5.12 -17.79 3.93
N ILE A 54 4.76 -16.53 4.17
CA ILE A 54 5.65 -15.51 4.76
C ILE A 54 5.02 -14.87 5.99
N ASN A 55 5.82 -14.48 6.98
CA ASN A 55 5.29 -13.84 8.19
C ASN A 55 4.58 -12.51 7.85
N PRO A 56 3.35 -12.26 8.34
CA PRO A 56 2.61 -11.02 8.12
C PRO A 56 3.10 -9.89 9.05
N THR A 57 4.38 -9.57 9.00
CA THR A 57 4.95 -8.42 9.73
C THR A 57 4.58 -7.11 9.02
N ALA A 58 4.68 -5.97 9.72
CA ALA A 58 4.41 -4.66 9.15
C ALA A 58 5.23 -4.39 7.87
N GLU A 59 6.49 -4.85 7.84
CA GLU A 59 7.42 -4.74 6.72
C GLU A 59 6.93 -5.53 5.49
N ASN A 60 6.56 -6.80 5.68
CA ASN A 60 6.07 -7.64 4.58
C ASN A 60 4.73 -7.15 4.06
N ILE A 61 3.87 -6.63 4.94
CA ILE A 61 2.61 -5.99 4.55
C ILE A 61 2.91 -4.71 3.73
N ALA A 62 3.79 -3.83 4.20
CA ALA A 62 4.15 -2.60 3.48
C ALA A 62 4.69 -2.92 2.07
N ARG A 63 5.58 -3.91 1.96
CA ARG A 63 6.10 -4.40 0.67
C ARG A 63 5.01 -4.96 -0.23
N TYR A 64 4.11 -5.79 0.30
CA TYR A 64 3.00 -6.37 -0.45
C TYR A 64 2.10 -5.29 -1.06
N PHE A 65 1.70 -4.30 -0.25
CA PHE A 65 0.92 -3.17 -0.72
C PHE A 65 1.68 -2.34 -1.76
N TYR A 66 2.95 -2.03 -1.52
CA TYR A 66 3.78 -1.29 -2.46
C TYR A 66 3.79 -1.95 -3.85
N GLN A 67 4.06 -3.26 -3.92
CA GLN A 67 4.16 -3.99 -5.19
C GLN A 67 2.82 -4.06 -5.93
N LYS A 68 1.74 -4.39 -5.21
CA LYS A 68 0.39 -4.51 -5.81
C LYS A 68 -0.16 -3.16 -6.26
N LEU A 69 0.02 -2.11 -5.45
CA LEU A 69 -0.41 -0.76 -5.81
C LEU A 69 0.44 -0.19 -6.93
N SER A 70 1.75 -0.43 -6.94
CA SER A 70 2.62 -0.05 -8.06
C SER A 70 2.13 -0.65 -9.38
N THR A 71 1.79 -1.94 -9.39
CA THR A 71 1.24 -2.62 -10.58
C THR A 71 -0.09 -2.00 -11.04
N THR A 72 -0.89 -1.49 -10.10
CA THR A 72 -2.24 -0.98 -10.39
C THR A 72 -2.27 0.50 -10.76
N LEU A 73 -1.40 1.31 -10.14
CA LEU A 73 -1.45 2.76 -10.19
C LEU A 73 -0.37 3.39 -11.07
N ASN A 74 0.79 2.75 -11.22
CA ASN A 74 1.93 3.35 -11.91
C ASN A 74 1.60 3.56 -13.39
N ASN A 75 1.97 4.74 -13.88
CA ASN A 75 1.83 5.15 -15.27
C ASN A 75 2.99 6.10 -15.66
N ASP A 76 2.95 6.63 -16.88
CA ASP A 76 4.04 7.44 -17.44
C ASP A 76 4.39 8.68 -16.63
N ILE A 77 3.43 9.26 -15.88
CA ILE A 77 3.61 10.52 -15.16
C ILE A 77 3.55 10.38 -13.64
N ALA A 78 3.06 9.26 -13.09
CA ALA A 78 2.87 9.08 -11.66
C ALA A 78 3.16 7.65 -11.21
N GLN A 79 3.83 7.52 -10.08
CA GLN A 79 4.39 6.27 -9.59
C GLN A 79 4.27 6.21 -8.06
N VAL A 80 3.86 5.06 -7.52
CA VAL A 80 3.91 4.79 -6.07
C VAL A 80 5.37 4.87 -5.63
N SER A 81 5.66 5.74 -4.68
CA SER A 81 7.03 5.99 -4.17
C SER A 81 7.25 5.42 -2.78
N GLY A 82 6.18 5.05 -2.08
CA GLY A 82 6.29 4.38 -0.79
C GLY A 82 4.95 3.95 -0.23
N VAL A 83 4.99 2.99 0.68
CA VAL A 83 3.84 2.59 1.50
C VAL A 83 4.28 2.50 2.95
N THR A 84 3.57 3.20 3.82
CA THR A 84 3.76 3.15 5.28
C THR A 84 2.63 2.37 5.93
N VAL A 85 2.99 1.40 6.77
CA VAL A 85 2.06 0.58 7.56
C VAL A 85 2.28 0.89 9.03
N TRP A 86 1.22 1.28 9.73
CA TRP A 86 1.21 1.51 11.17
C TRP A 86 0.50 0.35 11.88
N GLU A 87 1.21 -0.33 12.77
CA GLU A 87 0.65 -1.36 13.66
C GLU A 87 -0.07 -0.72 14.85
N THR A 88 0.49 0.39 15.34
CA THR A 88 -0.08 1.26 16.38
C THR A 88 0.20 2.71 16.03
N ASP A 89 -0.37 3.68 16.76
CA ASP A 89 -0.10 5.11 16.54
C ASP A 89 1.36 5.55 16.76
N ARG A 90 2.22 4.66 17.26
CA ARG A 90 3.64 4.95 17.58
C ARG A 90 4.62 4.02 16.87
N ALA A 91 4.14 3.02 16.14
CA ALA A 91 4.97 2.01 15.50
C ALA A 91 4.54 1.83 14.04
N CYS A 92 5.43 2.20 13.12
CA CYS A 92 5.23 2.01 11.70
C CYS A 92 6.51 1.65 10.97
N VAL A 93 6.34 1.09 9.78
CA VAL A 93 7.42 0.89 8.82
C VAL A 93 6.97 1.38 7.45
N LYS A 94 7.90 2.04 6.74
CA LYS A 94 7.74 2.42 5.34
C LYS A 94 8.58 1.49 4.45
N TYR A 95 7.95 0.94 3.42
CA TYR A 95 8.67 0.29 2.31
C TYR A 95 8.70 1.23 1.11
N SER A 96 9.88 1.38 0.52
CA SER A 96 10.13 2.12 -0.72
C SER A 96 11.32 1.48 -1.45
N GLU A 97 11.34 1.59 -2.77
CA GLU A 97 12.48 1.17 -3.60
C GLU A 97 13.12 2.43 -4.20
N ASP A 98 14.44 2.55 -4.06
CA ASP A 98 15.19 3.65 -4.68
C ASP A 98 15.07 3.56 -6.21
N LYS A 99 14.89 4.71 -6.86
CA LYS A 99 14.89 4.84 -8.33
C LYS A 99 16.21 5.35 -8.84
#